data_AF-A0A7J0CIC5-F1
#
_entry.id   AF-A0A7J0CIC5-F1
#
_cell.length_a   1.000
_cell.length_b   1.000
_cell.length_c   1.000
_cell.angle_alpha   90.00
_cell.angle_beta   90.00
_cell.angle_gamma   90.00
#
_symmetry.space_group_name_H-M   'P 1'
#
loop_
_entity.id
_entity.type
_entity.pdbx_description
1 polymer ?
#
loop_
_entity_poly.entity_id
_entity_poly.type
_entity_poly.pdbx_seq_one_letter_code
_entity_poly.pdbx_strand_id
1 'polypeptide(L)'
;MPHTTLETLASGIAARLPGGWTSTYQHYALYEHQFPTTNRLWDTGHVQHIASTHVLGHGAILRGPEGQELYVTDRPRYLHEIVVAPLEPDRAGIRPRHFDGVEEPSGIAVPTDPVRAAATVTRRLLPRYEQALLEVLQQVEDLPEPAHHASRARTAPVITGLGELEAGLSTTALARQPASTLGGRSPIRRS
;
A
#
# COMPACT_ATOMS: atom_id res chain seq x y z
N MET A 1 33.97 9.83 -25.66
CA MET A 1 33.96 9.42 -24.24
C MET A 1 33.29 8.06 -24.15
N PRO A 2 33.89 7.03 -23.54
CA PRO A 2 33.19 5.76 -23.38
C PRO A 2 31.96 5.98 -22.49
N HIS A 3 30.79 5.55 -22.96
CA HIS A 3 29.58 5.56 -22.16
C HIS A 3 29.77 4.54 -21.03
N THR A 4 29.72 4.99 -19.77
CA THR A 4 29.73 4.07 -18.64
C THR A 4 28.43 3.26 -18.70
N THR A 5 28.52 1.94 -18.64
CA THR A 5 27.33 1.09 -18.65
C THR A 5 26.49 1.35 -17.40
N LEU A 6 25.16 1.24 -17.51
CA LEU A 6 24.24 1.43 -16.38
C LEU A 6 24.61 0.54 -15.18
N GLU A 7 25.05 -0.69 -15.45
CA GLU A 7 25.55 -1.64 -14.43
C GLU A 7 26.76 -1.08 -13.66
N THR A 8 27.76 -0.54 -14.36
CA THR A 8 28.97 0.03 -13.74
C THR A 8 28.62 1.30 -12.97
N LEU A 9 27.73 2.13 -13.53
CA LEU A 9 27.24 3.35 -12.90
C LEU A 9 26.48 3.03 -11.60
N ALA A 10 25.52 2.11 -11.65
CA ALA A 10 24.72 1.69 -10.50
C ALA A 10 25.59 1.09 -9.40
N SER A 11 26.55 0.23 -9.76
CA SER A 11 27.52 -0.33 -8.82
C SER A 11 28.41 0.77 -8.21
N GLY A 12 28.82 1.75 -9.01
CA GLY A 12 29.58 2.91 -8.56
C GLY A 12 28.80 3.83 -7.62
N ILE A 13 27.49 3.97 -7.82
CA ILE A 13 26.60 4.70 -6.92
C ILE A 13 26.46 3.94 -5.60
N ALA A 14 26.12 2.65 -5.65
CA ALA A 14 25.93 1.81 -4.46
C ALA A 14 27.15 1.81 -3.53
N ALA A 15 28.36 1.67 -4.10
CA ALA A 15 29.60 1.70 -3.32
C ALA A 15 29.87 3.02 -2.58
N ARG A 16 29.16 4.11 -2.93
CA ARG A 16 29.33 5.46 -2.37
C ARG A 16 28.14 5.89 -1.51
N LEU A 17 27.04 5.16 -1.54
CA LEU A 17 25.90 5.44 -0.67
C LEU A 17 26.23 5.01 0.77
N PRO A 18 25.73 5.74 1.77
CA PRO A 18 25.98 5.44 3.18
C PRO A 18 25.34 4.10 3.57
N GLY A 19 26.03 3.31 4.40
CA GLY A 19 25.46 2.09 4.97
C GLY A 19 25.66 0.81 4.16
N GLY A 20 26.51 0.81 3.12
CA GLY A 20 26.91 -0.44 2.45
C GLY A 20 25.86 -0.97 1.47
N TRP A 21 25.49 -0.14 0.50
CA TRP A 21 24.52 -0.53 -0.52
C TRP A 21 25.10 -1.54 -1.51
N THR A 22 24.24 -2.42 -2.00
CA THR A 22 24.57 -3.38 -3.08
C THR A 22 23.77 -3.04 -4.33
N SER A 23 24.27 -3.45 -5.49
CA SER A 23 23.63 -3.19 -6.79
C SER A 23 23.33 -4.52 -7.49
N THR A 24 22.12 -4.68 -7.99
CA THR A 24 21.71 -5.80 -8.84
C THR A 24 21.23 -5.26 -10.17
N TYR A 25 21.99 -5.53 -11.24
CA TYR A 25 21.60 -5.15 -12.59
C TYR A 25 20.58 -6.14 -13.16
N GLN A 26 19.60 -5.62 -13.91
CA GLN A 26 18.54 -6.38 -14.53
C GLN A 26 18.39 -5.96 -15.99
N HIS A 27 18.30 -6.94 -16.88
CA HIS A 27 17.98 -6.72 -18.29
C HIS A 27 16.57 -7.24 -18.57
N TYR A 28 15.74 -6.40 -19.19
CA TYR A 28 14.37 -6.72 -19.52
C TYR A 28 14.29 -7.06 -21.01
N ALA A 29 14.30 -8.35 -21.33
CA ALA A 29 14.20 -8.82 -22.72
C ALA A 29 12.84 -8.49 -23.37
N LEU A 30 11.79 -8.33 -22.55
CA LEU A 30 10.42 -8.05 -22.95
C LEU A 30 9.84 -6.97 -22.03
N TYR A 31 8.95 -6.14 -22.57
CA TYR A 31 8.26 -5.08 -21.82
C TYR A 31 7.58 -5.62 -20.56
N GLU A 32 6.95 -6.79 -20.64
CA GLU A 32 6.26 -7.40 -19.49
C GLU A 32 7.17 -7.71 -18.29
N HIS A 33 8.46 -7.92 -18.53
CA HIS A 33 9.44 -8.19 -17.47
C HIS A 33 9.80 -6.94 -16.66
N GLN A 34 9.43 -5.74 -17.11
CA GLN A 34 9.68 -4.50 -16.37
C GLN A 34 8.63 -4.27 -15.26
N PHE A 35 7.40 -4.77 -15.46
CA PHE A 35 6.26 -4.52 -14.59
C PHE A 35 6.47 -4.89 -13.11
N PRO A 36 7.09 -6.03 -12.77
CA PRO A 36 7.31 -6.38 -11.36
C PRO A 36 8.11 -5.33 -10.60
N THR A 37 9.05 -4.65 -11.26
CA THR A 37 9.88 -3.60 -10.64
C THR A 37 9.18 -2.25 -10.71
N THR A 38 8.60 -1.89 -11.85
CA THR A 38 7.97 -0.58 -12.04
C THR A 38 6.68 -0.41 -11.25
N ASN A 39 5.95 -1.50 -10.96
CA ASN A 39 4.76 -1.47 -10.10
C ASN A 39 5.10 -1.25 -8.63
N ARG A 40 6.35 -1.47 -8.23
CA ARG A 40 6.85 -1.20 -6.88
C ARG A 40 7.46 0.20 -6.76
N LEU A 41 7.39 1.05 -7.80
CA LEU A 41 7.90 2.41 -7.69
C LEU A 41 7.06 3.19 -6.70
N TRP A 42 7.69 3.61 -5.61
CA TRP A 42 7.09 4.48 -4.60
C TRP A 42 7.24 5.95 -5.01
N ASP A 43 6.96 6.21 -6.29
CA ASP A 43 6.98 7.52 -6.94
C ASP A 43 5.76 7.60 -7.84
N THR A 44 4.75 8.42 -7.52
CA THR A 44 3.67 8.76 -8.47
C THR A 44 4.09 9.78 -9.53
N GLY A 45 5.34 10.24 -9.49
CA GLY A 45 5.86 11.32 -10.31
C GLY A 45 6.57 10.89 -11.60
N HIS A 46 7.74 11.48 -11.79
CA HIS A 46 8.43 11.51 -13.08
C HIS A 46 8.94 10.12 -13.50
N VAL A 47 9.35 9.28 -12.54
CA VAL A 47 9.96 7.99 -12.85
C VAL A 47 8.91 6.94 -13.17
N GLN A 48 7.76 6.96 -12.49
CA GLN A 48 6.61 6.15 -12.88
C GLN A 48 6.06 6.55 -14.25
N HIS A 49 6.00 7.84 -14.57
CA HIS A 49 5.62 8.27 -15.93
C HIS A 49 6.61 7.77 -17.00
N ILE A 50 7.92 7.84 -16.72
CA ILE A 50 8.95 7.30 -17.63
C ILE A 50 8.76 5.79 -17.82
N ALA A 51 8.59 5.05 -16.74
CA ALA A 51 8.43 3.60 -16.72
C ALA A 51 7.14 3.11 -17.41
N SER A 52 6.06 3.90 -17.37
CA SER A 52 4.79 3.58 -18.04
C SER A 52 4.77 3.99 -19.51
N THR A 53 5.59 4.97 -19.91
CA THR A 53 5.56 5.54 -21.27
C THR A 53 6.65 4.97 -22.18
N HIS A 54 7.74 4.44 -21.62
CA HIS A 54 8.89 3.94 -22.38
C HIS A 54 9.23 2.50 -22.00
N VAL A 55 9.69 1.73 -22.99
CA VAL A 55 10.30 0.41 -22.77
C VAL A 55 11.69 0.64 -22.21
N LEU A 56 11.82 0.48 -20.90
CA LEU A 56 13.11 0.50 -20.22
C LEU A 56 13.71 -0.89 -20.42
N GLY A 57 14.63 -1.04 -21.38
CA GLY A 57 15.22 -2.35 -21.71
C GLY A 57 16.11 -2.93 -20.60
N HIS A 58 16.42 -2.13 -19.57
CA HIS A 58 17.28 -2.50 -18.45
C HIS A 58 17.13 -1.51 -17.29
N GLY A 59 17.56 -1.95 -16.11
CA GLY A 59 17.58 -1.18 -14.88
C GLY A 59 18.52 -1.81 -13.86
N ALA A 60 18.73 -1.14 -12.74
CA ALA A 60 19.43 -1.71 -11.59
C ALA A 60 18.65 -1.42 -10.31
N ILE A 61 18.61 -2.39 -9.41
CA ILE A 61 18.06 -2.22 -8.06
C ILE A 61 19.23 -2.07 -7.10
N LEU A 62 19.28 -0.96 -6.39
CA LEU A 62 20.19 -0.73 -5.28
C LEU A 62 19.49 -1.14 -3.99
N ARG A 63 20.12 -2.01 -3.21
CA ARG A 63 19.60 -2.47 -1.91
C ARG A 63 20.42 -1.88 -0.78
N GLY A 64 19.75 -1.17 0.10
CA GLY A 64 20.31 -0.58 1.31
C GLY A 64 20.35 -1.57 2.47
N PRO A 65 21.09 -1.24 3.54
CA PRO A 65 21.28 -2.12 4.70
C PRO A 65 20.01 -2.39 5.49
N GLU A 66 19.09 -1.43 5.55
CA GLU A 66 17.83 -1.57 6.27
C GLU A 66 16.72 -2.03 5.31
N GLY A 67 17.03 -2.75 4.23
CA GLY A 67 16.01 -3.18 3.27
C GLY A 67 15.35 -2.04 2.49
N GLN A 68 15.99 -0.88 2.42
CA GLN A 68 15.67 0.16 1.46
C GLN A 68 15.96 -0.35 0.05
N GLU A 69 15.13 0.00 -0.94
CA GLU A 69 15.40 -0.33 -2.33
C GLU A 69 15.25 0.92 -3.22
N LEU A 70 16.22 1.13 -4.11
CA LEU A 70 16.18 2.21 -5.11
C LEU A 70 16.27 1.59 -6.50
N TYR A 71 15.43 2.04 -7.42
CA TYR A 71 15.50 1.71 -8.82
C TYR A 71 16.28 2.76 -9.61
N VAL A 72 17.21 2.31 -10.44
CA VAL A 72 18.05 3.14 -11.30
C VAL A 72 17.84 2.72 -12.75
N THR A 73 17.53 3.66 -13.62
CA THR A 73 17.38 3.40 -15.06
C THR A 73 17.76 4.62 -15.87
N ASP A 74 18.01 4.43 -17.16
CA ASP A 74 18.29 5.51 -18.09
C ASP A 74 17.08 6.43 -18.25
N ARG A 75 17.33 7.72 -18.51
CA ARG A 75 16.29 8.68 -18.81
C ARG A 75 16.07 8.75 -20.32
N PRO A 76 14.93 8.29 -20.86
CA PRO A 76 14.66 8.41 -22.28
C PRO A 76 14.77 9.88 -22.73
N ARG A 77 15.46 10.12 -23.85
CA ARG A 77 15.75 11.45 -24.44
C ARG A 77 16.82 12.28 -23.72
N TYR A 78 17.41 11.80 -22.62
CA TYR A 78 18.49 12.50 -21.89
C TYR A 78 19.66 11.56 -21.62
N LEU A 79 20.50 11.32 -22.63
CA LEU A 79 21.61 10.34 -22.62
C LEU A 79 22.72 10.58 -21.58
N HIS A 80 22.69 11.72 -20.87
CA HIS A 80 23.66 12.08 -19.84
C HIS A 80 23.07 12.07 -18.43
N GLU A 81 21.79 11.71 -18.32
CA GLU A 81 21.05 11.65 -17.07
C GLU A 81 20.46 10.25 -16.88
N ILE A 82 20.46 9.82 -15.64
CA ILE A 82 19.74 8.65 -15.18
C ILE A 82 18.67 9.10 -14.19
N VAL A 83 17.63 8.30 -14.03
CA VAL A 83 16.62 8.51 -13.00
C VAL A 83 16.80 7.50 -11.88
N VAL A 84 16.63 7.98 -10.66
CA VAL A 84 16.68 7.19 -9.43
C VAL A 84 15.37 7.42 -8.69
N ALA A 85 14.66 6.34 -8.40
CA ALA A 85 13.41 6.39 -7.65
C ALA A 85 13.42 5.35 -6.53
N PRO A 86 12.74 5.63 -5.41
CA PRO A 86 12.57 4.65 -4.36
C PRO A 86 11.56 3.58 -4.78
N LEU A 87 11.81 2.36 -4.32
CA LEU A 87 10.87 1.26 -4.42
C LEU A 87 10.14 1.10 -3.08
N GLU A 88 8.90 0.65 -3.13
CA GLU A 88 8.15 0.21 -1.96
C GLU A 88 8.94 -0.88 -1.24
N PRO A 89 9.19 -0.76 0.07
CA PRO A 89 9.96 -1.74 0.83
C PRO A 89 9.25 -3.10 0.81
N ASP A 90 9.95 -4.13 0.33
CA ASP A 90 9.45 -5.52 0.41
C ASP A 90 9.76 -6.11 1.79
N ARG A 91 9.00 -5.65 2.80
CA ARG A 91 9.09 -6.16 4.18
C ARG A 91 7.81 -6.90 4.56
N ALA A 92 7.97 -8.05 5.21
CA ALA A 92 6.85 -8.83 5.74
C ALA A 92 5.99 -7.98 6.69
N GLY A 93 4.68 -7.94 6.45
CA GLY A 93 3.72 -7.19 7.26
C GLY A 93 3.33 -5.82 6.71
N ILE A 94 4.11 -5.26 5.77
CA ILE A 94 3.70 -4.06 5.05
C ILE A 94 2.60 -4.43 4.03
N ARG A 95 1.58 -3.57 3.93
CA ARG A 95 0.38 -3.74 3.09
C ARG A 95 0.06 -2.39 2.45
N PRO A 96 -0.66 -2.35 1.31
CA PRO A 96 -1.00 -1.12 0.61
C PRO A 96 -1.59 -0.02 1.53
N ARG A 97 -2.45 -0.39 2.48
CA ARG A 97 -3.07 0.53 3.43
C ARG A 97 -2.09 1.29 4.36
N HIS A 98 -0.87 0.76 4.56
CA HIS A 98 0.12 1.42 5.41
C HIS A 98 0.85 2.55 4.68
N PHE A 99 0.64 2.68 3.37
CA PHE A 99 1.12 3.80 2.56
C PHE A 99 0.08 4.92 2.46
N ASP A 100 -1.17 4.67 2.89
CA ASP A 100 -2.25 5.65 2.81
C ASP A 100 -1.94 6.88 3.68
N GLY A 101 -1.76 8.04 3.05
CA GLY A 101 -1.49 9.31 3.73
C GLY A 101 -0.01 9.64 3.94
N VAL A 102 0.90 8.75 3.55
CA VAL A 102 2.36 8.99 3.59
C VAL A 102 2.77 9.87 2.42
N GLU A 103 3.60 10.88 2.68
CA GLU A 103 4.16 11.70 1.59
C GLU A 103 5.11 10.86 0.72
N GLU A 104 4.76 10.69 -0.55
CA GLU A 104 5.53 9.83 -1.45
C GLU A 104 6.92 10.42 -1.76
N PRO A 105 8.00 9.64 -1.59
CA PRO A 105 9.34 10.11 -1.86
C PRO A 105 9.59 10.20 -3.37
N SER A 106 9.46 11.41 -3.93
CA SER A 106 9.58 11.60 -5.38
C SER A 106 10.95 11.20 -5.94
N GLY A 107 10.95 10.53 -7.10
CA GLY A 107 12.16 10.19 -7.82
C GLY A 107 12.93 11.43 -8.32
N ILE A 108 14.24 11.27 -8.54
CA ILE A 108 15.13 12.35 -8.99
C ILE A 108 15.93 11.96 -10.24
N ALA A 109 16.15 12.93 -11.13
CA ALA A 109 17.14 12.82 -12.19
C ALA A 109 18.52 13.19 -11.65
N VAL A 110 19.54 12.39 -11.99
CA VAL A 110 20.93 12.60 -11.57
C VAL A 110 21.87 12.45 -12.78
N PRO A 111 23.04 13.13 -12.76
CA PRO A 111 24.02 12.99 -13.83
C PRO A 111 24.59 11.58 -13.89
N THR A 112 25.06 11.16 -15.06
CA THR A 112 25.75 9.88 -15.33
C THR A 112 27.17 9.77 -14.71
N ASP A 113 27.51 10.63 -13.76
CA ASP A 113 28.75 10.56 -12.97
C ASP A 113 28.43 9.92 -11.60
N PRO A 114 29.04 8.76 -11.24
CA PRO A 114 28.66 8.01 -10.05
C PRO A 114 28.90 8.78 -8.74
N VAL A 115 29.91 9.66 -8.70
CA VAL A 115 30.22 10.45 -7.50
C VAL A 115 29.14 11.51 -7.28
N ARG A 116 28.81 12.28 -8.32
CA ARG A 116 27.78 13.32 -8.27
C ARG A 116 26.39 12.73 -8.12
N ALA A 117 26.13 11.59 -8.74
CA ALA A 117 24.89 10.85 -8.59
C ALA A 117 24.69 10.41 -7.14
N ALA A 118 25.66 9.70 -6.55
CA ALA A 118 25.60 9.26 -5.16
C ALA A 118 25.41 10.44 -4.20
N ALA A 119 26.19 11.51 -4.36
CA ALA A 119 26.04 12.71 -3.53
C ALA A 119 24.65 13.36 -3.65
N THR A 120 24.05 13.34 -4.84
CA THR A 120 22.70 13.89 -5.06
C THR A 120 21.63 12.99 -4.43
N VAL A 121 21.76 11.67 -4.59
CA VAL A 121 20.88 10.67 -3.96
C VAL A 121 20.92 10.80 -2.44
N THR A 122 22.11 10.81 -1.84
CA THR A 122 22.29 10.94 -0.39
C THR A 122 21.72 12.23 0.16
N ARG A 123 21.87 13.35 -0.56
CA ARG A 123 21.42 14.66 -0.04
C ARG A 123 19.94 14.93 -0.26
N ARG A 124 19.34 14.41 -1.34
CA ARG A 124 17.99 14.81 -1.78
C ARG A 124 16.97 13.69 -1.72
N LEU A 125 17.37 12.45 -1.97
CA LEU A 125 16.44 11.32 -2.05
C LEU A 125 16.38 10.55 -0.73
N LEU A 126 17.53 10.18 -0.17
CA LEU A 126 17.56 9.34 1.05
C LEU A 126 16.81 9.95 2.23
N PRO A 127 16.95 11.25 2.59
CA PRO A 127 16.25 11.78 3.75
C PRO A 127 14.72 11.71 3.63
N ARG A 128 14.19 11.91 2.41
CA ARG A 128 12.75 11.81 2.15
C ARG A 128 12.28 10.37 2.18
N TYR A 129 13.06 9.48 1.59
CA TYR A 129 12.75 8.06 1.57
C TYR A 129 12.78 7.45 2.98
N GLU A 130 13.78 7.81 3.78
CA GLU A 130 13.89 7.40 5.18
C GLU A 130 12.71 7.93 6.02
N GLN A 131 12.30 9.18 5.81
CA GLN A 131 11.13 9.75 6.48
C GLN A 131 9.84 8.99 6.10
N ALA A 132 9.59 8.79 4.81
CA ALA A 132 8.42 8.03 4.34
C ALA A 132 8.42 6.59 4.88
N LEU A 133 9.59 5.95 4.96
CA LEU A 133 9.71 4.62 5.54
C LEU A 133 9.37 4.61 7.05
N LEU A 134 9.81 5.63 7.80
CA LEU A 134 9.47 5.77 9.21
C LEU A 134 7.95 5.93 9.39
N GLU A 135 7.29 6.75 8.57
CA GLU A 135 5.83 6.95 8.60
C GLU A 135 5.08 5.63 8.30
N VAL A 136 5.50 4.87 7.28
CA VAL A 136 4.91 3.55 6.98
C VAL A 136 5.09 2.58 8.15
N LEU A 137 6.28 2.55 8.76
CA LEU A 137 6.54 1.66 9.89
C LEU A 137 5.70 2.03 11.12
N GLN A 138 5.49 3.32 11.37
CA GLN A 138 4.55 3.78 12.39
C GLN A 138 3.12 3.32 12.09
N GLN A 139 2.67 3.45 10.84
CA GLN A 139 1.34 2.97 10.44
C GLN A 139 1.19 1.44 10.56
N VAL A 140 2.24 0.66 10.35
CA VAL A 140 2.22 -0.80 10.58
C VAL A 140 2.01 -1.11 12.07
N GLU A 141 2.62 -0.34 12.96
CA GLU A 141 2.46 -0.49 14.41
C GLU A 141 1.08 -0.04 14.89
N ASP A 142 0.53 1.03 14.31
CA ASP A 142 -0.77 1.62 14.70
C ASP A 142 -1.98 0.89 14.09
N LEU A 143 -1.79 0.25 12.93
CA LEU A 143 -2.82 -0.55 12.22
C LEU A 143 -2.39 -2.02 12.11
N PRO A 144 -2.15 -2.70 13.25
CA PRO A 144 -1.85 -4.13 13.21
C PRO A 144 -3.03 -4.84 12.55
N GLU A 145 -2.74 -5.85 11.75
CA GLU A 145 -3.76 -6.62 11.05
C GLU A 145 -4.88 -7.00 12.03
N PRO A 146 -6.15 -6.66 11.73
CA PRO A 146 -7.25 -7.13 12.56
C PRO A 146 -7.17 -8.65 12.53
N ALA A 147 -6.76 -9.23 13.65
CA ALA A 147 -6.59 -10.65 13.80
C ALA A 147 -7.89 -11.30 13.30
N HIS A 148 -7.80 -12.10 12.24
CA HIS A 148 -8.93 -12.90 11.75
C HIS A 148 -9.30 -14.02 12.75
N HIS A 149 -8.98 -13.84 14.03
CA HIS A 149 -9.21 -14.77 15.11
C HIS A 149 -10.41 -14.27 15.92
N ALA A 150 -11.43 -15.13 16.00
CA ALA A 150 -12.67 -15.00 16.78
C ALA A 150 -13.92 -14.41 16.09
N SER A 151 -14.24 -14.83 14.87
CA SER A 151 -15.65 -14.87 14.41
C SER A 151 -16.22 -16.30 14.33
N ARG A 152 -15.75 -17.20 15.21
CA ARG A 152 -16.34 -18.54 15.34
C ARG A 152 -16.27 -19.04 16.78
N ALA A 153 -17.20 -18.57 17.60
CA ALA A 153 -17.83 -19.34 18.70
C ALA A 153 -18.76 -18.44 19.53
N ARG A 154 -19.95 -18.13 19.00
CA ARG A 154 -21.13 -17.88 19.84
C ARG A 154 -22.31 -18.62 19.26
N THR A 155 -22.23 -19.95 19.25
CA THR A 155 -23.44 -20.77 19.28
C THR A 155 -23.85 -20.87 20.74
N ALA A 156 -24.83 -20.06 21.13
CA ALA A 156 -25.51 -20.24 22.40
C ALA A 156 -26.09 -21.67 22.45
N PRO A 157 -25.97 -22.41 23.56
CA PRO A 157 -26.71 -23.64 23.71
C PRO A 157 -28.20 -23.28 23.84
N VAL A 158 -29.01 -23.77 22.90
CA VAL A 158 -30.46 -23.86 23.08
C VAL A 158 -30.68 -24.90 24.19
N ILE A 159 -31.05 -24.42 25.38
CA ILE A 159 -31.53 -25.28 26.45
C ILE A 159 -32.98 -25.61 26.11
N THR A 160 -33.19 -26.75 25.46
CA THR A 160 -34.53 -27.36 25.36
C THR A 160 -34.87 -27.95 26.72
N GLY A 161 -35.53 -27.15 27.56
CA GLY A 161 -36.14 -27.60 28.81
C GLY A 161 -37.44 -28.36 28.52
N LEU A 162 -37.38 -29.68 28.67
CA LEU A 162 -38.51 -30.60 28.70
C LEU A 162 -38.99 -30.67 30.15
N GLY A 163 -40.25 -30.29 30.42
CA GLY A 163 -40.83 -30.28 31.76
C GLY A 163 -42.35 -30.30 31.70
N GLU A 164 -42.89 -31.46 32.03
CA GLU A 164 -44.26 -31.90 31.88
C GLU A 164 -45.02 -31.77 33.23
N LEU A 165 -46.32 -31.42 33.14
CA LEU A 165 -47.43 -31.56 34.12
C LEU A 165 -47.39 -30.82 35.47
N GLU A 166 -48.44 -30.03 35.76
CA GLU A 166 -49.54 -30.48 36.64
C GLU A 166 -50.67 -29.42 36.77
N ALA A 167 -51.86 -29.94 37.09
CA ALA A 167 -53.17 -29.30 36.99
C ALA A 167 -53.52 -28.30 38.11
N GLY A 168 -54.53 -27.43 37.87
CA GLY A 168 -55.16 -26.67 38.95
C GLY A 168 -56.04 -25.46 38.58
N LEU A 169 -57.26 -25.74 38.13
CA LEU A 169 -58.53 -24.98 38.21
C LEU A 169 -58.61 -23.49 38.64
N SER A 170 -59.34 -22.75 37.79
CA SER A 170 -60.43 -21.77 38.06
C SER A 170 -60.15 -20.47 38.82
N THR A 171 -60.52 -19.32 38.23
CA THR A 171 -61.76 -18.57 38.57
C THR A 171 -61.97 -17.37 37.63
N THR A 172 -63.24 -17.17 37.28
CA THR A 172 -63.89 -16.16 36.43
C THR A 172 -64.00 -14.76 37.05
N ALA A 173 -63.96 -13.69 36.23
CA ALA A 173 -64.78 -12.46 36.34
C ALA A 173 -64.48 -11.53 35.15
N LEU A 174 -65.36 -11.37 34.15
CA LEU A 174 -66.54 -10.50 34.06
C LEU A 174 -66.25 -9.07 33.51
N ALA A 175 -66.62 -8.91 32.23
CA ALA A 175 -67.26 -7.76 31.56
C ALA A 175 -66.74 -6.32 31.75
N ARG A 176 -66.48 -5.64 30.62
CA ARG A 176 -67.44 -4.68 30.02
C ARG A 176 -66.88 -4.08 28.71
N GLN A 177 -67.62 -4.25 27.61
CA GLN A 177 -67.66 -3.30 26.50
C GLN A 177 -68.46 -2.05 26.94
N PRO A 178 -68.30 -0.91 26.26
CA PRO A 178 -69.29 -0.62 25.22
C PRO A 178 -68.69 -0.07 23.91
N ALA A 179 -69.38 -0.40 22.82
CA ALA A 179 -69.30 0.30 21.55
C ALA A 179 -70.02 1.65 21.63
N SER A 180 -69.52 2.66 20.90
CA SER A 180 -70.36 3.64 20.22
C SER A 180 -69.60 4.28 19.07
N THR A 181 -70.37 4.49 18.02
CA THR A 181 -70.02 4.68 16.63
C THR A 181 -69.86 6.16 16.28
N LEU A 182 -69.24 6.38 15.11
CA LEU A 182 -69.68 7.30 14.06
C LEU A 182 -68.91 8.62 13.92
N GLY A 183 -68.31 8.78 12.73
CA GLY A 183 -68.34 10.08 12.05
C GLY A 183 -67.07 10.47 11.31
N GLY A 184 -67.08 10.28 9.99
CA GLY A 184 -66.71 11.40 9.12
C GLY A 184 -65.47 11.27 8.22
N ARG A 185 -65.74 10.89 6.97
CA ARG A 185 -65.28 11.54 5.73
C ARG A 185 -63.78 11.52 5.35
N SER A 186 -63.49 10.65 4.39
CA SER A 186 -62.64 10.90 3.20
C SER A 186 -63.19 12.08 2.35
N PRO A 187 -62.52 12.63 1.30
CA PRO A 187 -61.52 11.97 0.45
C PRO A 187 -60.44 12.84 -0.27
N ILE A 188 -59.51 12.17 -1.01
CA ILE A 188 -58.89 12.53 -2.34
C ILE A 188 -58.10 13.89 -2.40
N ARG A 189 -56.86 14.02 -2.90
CA ARG A 189 -56.38 13.78 -4.27
C ARG A 189 -54.86 13.95 -4.38
N ARG A 190 -54.30 13.28 -5.38
CA ARG A 190 -52.99 13.52 -6.00
C ARG A 190 -52.85 14.94 -6.54
N SER A 191 -51.61 15.42 -6.54
CA SER A 191 -50.95 16.08 -7.67
C SER A 191 -49.49 15.64 -7.68
#